data_AF-S4XW22-F1
#
_entry.id   AF-S4XW22-F1
#
_cell.length_a   1.000
_cell.length_b   1.000
_cell.length_c   1.000
_cell.angle_alpha   90.00
_cell.angle_beta   90.00
_cell.angle_gamma   90.00
#
_symmetry.space_group_name_H-M   'P 1'
#
loop_
_entity.id
_entity.type
_entity.pdbx_description
1 polymer ?
#
loop_
_entity_poly.entity_id
_entity_poly.type
_entity_poly.pdbx_seq_one_letter_code
_entity_poly.pdbx_strand_id
1 'polypeptide(L)'
;MEMSRSAVAMWTASCLAMGGCTAIVGVDEPYHLADGGGGAAGGGGGGGGGGEPCTPHEVRCREDRPQTCDENGRWQDEAECPEEAPLCRDGGCTVPRSCADMDAICGPRGDESCCASLLVPGGTFDRGDAEPRLATVSDLRLDRFEVTVGRFRAFVSEYPAAWPVVGAGAHPKIPDSGWRAEWDDKMPVDRDALMAWTHCEDPYHSWTDEVGDHELLPVTCVSWFVAFAFCAWDGGRLPTAAERHYAAAGGDEQRQYPWSTADSAAEPDESYAVYGCGLDGSCEIADLQPGGSRSPRGDGRWGHADLGGSVWEWVLDSFAEDLPLECEDCTVLTPDANHMIWGGGWRSEEETLLTSAFEERSPGGEFAGTGFRCARAP
;
A
#
# COMPACT_ATOMS: atom_id res chain seq x y z
N MET A 1 12.75 -8.55 27.73
CA MET A 1 13.69 -7.42 27.59
C MET A 1 14.45 -7.67 26.29
N GLU A 2 13.73 -7.55 25.19
CA GLU A 2 14.29 -7.58 23.84
C GLU A 2 14.41 -6.13 23.39
N MET A 3 15.62 -5.73 23.05
CA MET A 3 15.91 -4.39 22.54
C MET A 3 15.56 -4.38 21.06
N SER A 4 14.47 -3.70 20.71
CA SER A 4 14.21 -3.24 19.34
C SER A 4 15.38 -2.35 18.91
N ARG A 5 15.98 -2.64 17.76
CA ARG A 5 17.04 -1.82 17.17
C ARG A 5 16.40 -0.84 16.20
N SER A 6 16.10 0.37 16.68
CA SER A 6 15.86 1.51 15.79
C SER A 6 17.20 1.97 15.22
N ALA A 7 17.33 1.98 13.89
CA ALA A 7 18.48 2.57 13.21
C ALA A 7 18.19 4.06 12.97
N VAL A 8 18.70 4.93 13.84
CA VAL A 8 18.74 6.39 13.61
C VAL A 8 20.15 6.75 13.13
N ALA A 9 20.30 7.12 11.86
CA ALA A 9 21.58 7.55 11.30
C ALA A 9 21.84 9.02 11.65
N MET A 10 22.60 9.25 12.72
CA MET A 10 23.05 10.59 13.13
C MET A 10 24.32 10.98 12.35
N TRP A 11 24.25 12.03 11.54
CA TRP A 11 25.35 12.49 10.71
C TRP A 11 26.43 13.23 11.51
N THR A 12 27.69 12.81 11.37
CA THR A 12 28.86 13.69 11.55
C THR A 12 29.70 13.68 10.29
N ALA A 13 29.63 14.75 9.51
CA ALA A 13 30.55 14.99 8.41
C ALA A 13 31.93 15.35 8.97
N SER A 14 32.93 14.50 8.71
CA SER A 14 34.35 14.84 8.89
C SER A 14 35.10 14.47 7.63
N CYS A 15 35.44 15.51 6.85
CA CYS A 15 36.39 15.41 5.75
C CYS A 15 37.76 14.97 6.27
N LEU A 16 38.24 13.81 5.80
CA LEU A 16 39.65 13.46 5.86
C LEU A 16 40.02 12.71 4.58
N ALA A 17 40.78 13.40 3.72
CA ALA A 17 41.46 12.81 2.59
C ALA A 17 42.66 11.99 3.10
N MET A 18 42.78 10.74 2.68
CA MET A 18 44.05 10.07 2.34
C MET A 18 43.76 8.67 1.78
N GLY A 19 44.37 8.38 0.63
CA GLY A 19 44.02 7.23 -0.22
C GLY A 19 44.56 5.87 0.22
N GLY A 20 44.27 4.88 -0.62
CA GLY A 20 44.86 3.55 -0.55
C GLY A 20 44.09 2.55 -1.40
N CYS A 21 44.61 2.24 -2.59
CA CYS A 21 44.21 1.05 -3.35
C CYS A 21 44.60 -0.21 -2.57
N THR A 22 43.68 -1.16 -2.41
CA THR A 22 44.04 -2.58 -2.24
C THR A 22 42.99 -3.47 -2.90
N ALA A 23 43.44 -4.30 -3.83
CA ALA A 23 42.66 -5.36 -4.45
C ALA A 23 42.68 -6.62 -3.58
N ILE A 24 41.53 -7.31 -3.48
CA ILE A 24 41.39 -8.72 -3.07
C ILE A 24 40.29 -9.29 -4.00
N VAL A 25 40.65 -9.91 -5.12
CA VAL A 25 40.75 -11.37 -5.35
C VAL A 25 39.50 -12.13 -4.89
N GLY A 26 38.70 -12.53 -5.88
CA GLY A 26 37.39 -13.16 -5.69
C GLY A 26 37.44 -14.62 -5.25
N VAL A 27 36.25 -15.11 -4.96
CA VAL A 27 35.90 -16.52 -5.01
C VAL A 27 34.55 -16.60 -5.70
N ASP A 28 34.57 -17.12 -6.92
CA ASP A 28 33.40 -17.42 -7.76
C ASP A 28 32.61 -18.60 -7.17
N GLU A 29 31.30 -18.47 -7.00
CA GLU A 29 30.35 -19.51 -7.39
C GLU A 29 29.06 -18.87 -7.93
N PRO A 30 28.57 -19.29 -9.11
CA PRO A 30 27.59 -18.52 -9.88
C PRO A 30 26.14 -18.81 -9.44
N TYR A 31 25.40 -17.74 -9.17
CA TYR A 31 23.94 -17.78 -9.29
C TYR A 31 23.56 -17.84 -10.78
N HIS A 32 22.78 -18.85 -11.13
CA HIS A 32 22.22 -19.02 -12.46
C HIS A 32 21.16 -17.95 -12.74
N LEU A 33 21.54 -16.91 -13.47
CA LEU A 33 20.60 -16.07 -14.21
C LEU A 33 20.35 -16.72 -15.58
N ALA A 34 19.09 -16.92 -15.91
CA ALA A 34 18.68 -17.41 -17.22
C ALA A 34 18.79 -16.27 -18.24
N ASP A 35 19.85 -16.27 -19.03
CA ASP A 35 19.99 -15.40 -20.21
C ASP A 35 19.03 -15.83 -21.31
N GLY A 36 18.02 -14.99 -21.58
CA GLY A 36 17.24 -14.98 -22.82
C GLY A 36 17.79 -13.92 -23.77
N GLY A 37 18.63 -14.34 -24.72
CA GLY A 37 19.34 -13.48 -25.65
C GLY A 37 18.48 -12.62 -26.58
N GLY A 38 19.00 -11.44 -26.90
CA GLY A 38 18.37 -10.42 -27.74
C GLY A 38 18.29 -10.74 -29.24
N GLY A 39 17.34 -10.08 -29.89
CA GLY A 39 17.22 -9.95 -31.33
C GLY A 39 16.77 -8.54 -31.69
N ALA A 40 17.58 -7.83 -32.47
CA ALA A 40 17.32 -6.48 -32.95
C ALA A 40 16.41 -6.47 -34.20
N ALA A 41 15.47 -5.53 -34.25
CA ALA A 41 14.88 -4.90 -35.46
C ALA A 41 14.13 -3.64 -34.96
N GLY A 42 14.20 -2.45 -35.56
CA GLY A 42 14.05 -2.12 -36.97
C GLY A 42 12.67 -1.46 -37.12
N GLY A 43 12.63 -0.15 -37.42
CA GLY A 43 11.46 0.70 -37.18
C GLY A 43 10.22 0.50 -38.07
N GLY A 44 9.10 1.08 -37.60
CA GLY A 44 8.05 1.68 -38.43
C GLY A 44 6.69 0.98 -38.45
N GLY A 45 5.65 1.75 -38.11
CA GLY A 45 4.28 1.55 -38.62
C GLY A 45 3.24 1.11 -37.60
N GLY A 46 2.24 1.97 -37.36
CA GLY A 46 1.09 1.66 -36.51
C GLY A 46 0.27 0.47 -37.02
N GLY A 47 -0.23 -0.33 -36.09
CA GLY A 47 -1.11 -1.47 -36.34
C GLY A 47 -2.03 -1.69 -35.12
N GLY A 48 -3.33 -1.68 -35.36
CA GLY A 48 -4.37 -1.86 -34.34
C GLY A 48 -4.29 -3.23 -33.67
N GLY A 49 -4.51 -3.23 -32.35
CA GLY A 49 -4.46 -4.42 -31.50
C GLY A 49 -5.50 -5.47 -31.89
N GLY A 50 -5.02 -6.65 -32.27
CA GLY A 50 -5.84 -7.86 -32.35
C GLY A 50 -5.90 -8.50 -30.97
N GLY A 51 -6.98 -8.24 -30.23
CA GLY A 51 -7.29 -8.98 -28.99
C GLY A 51 -7.72 -10.41 -29.27
N GLU A 52 -7.60 -11.29 -28.27
CA GLU A 52 -8.13 -12.66 -28.31
C GLU A 52 -9.61 -12.68 -28.74
N PRO A 53 -10.01 -13.62 -29.62
CA PRO A 53 -11.40 -13.75 -30.05
C PRO A 53 -12.31 -14.14 -28.88
N CYS A 54 -13.56 -13.66 -28.90
CA CYS A 54 -14.54 -13.87 -27.84
C CYS A 54 -15.89 -14.36 -28.36
N THR A 55 -16.74 -14.82 -27.44
CA THR A 55 -18.11 -15.23 -27.75
C THR A 55 -19.03 -14.01 -27.78
N PRO A 56 -19.91 -13.81 -28.77
CA PRO A 56 -20.83 -12.67 -28.78
C PRO A 56 -21.60 -12.52 -27.47
N HIS A 57 -21.69 -11.28 -26.97
CA HIS A 57 -22.27 -10.88 -25.68
C HIS A 57 -21.54 -11.35 -24.43
N GLU A 58 -20.39 -12.00 -24.55
CA GLU A 58 -19.49 -12.21 -23.42
C GLU A 58 -19.03 -10.85 -22.88
N VAL A 59 -18.89 -10.75 -21.56
CA VAL A 59 -18.45 -9.52 -20.89
C VAL A 59 -17.18 -9.81 -20.10
N ARG A 60 -16.30 -8.81 -20.00
CA ARG A 60 -15.09 -8.88 -19.17
C ARG A 60 -14.68 -7.48 -18.73
N CYS A 61 -13.62 -7.42 -17.94
CA CYS A 61 -12.94 -6.18 -17.61
C CYS A 61 -11.56 -6.15 -18.26
N ARG A 62 -11.17 -4.98 -18.75
CA ARG A 62 -9.77 -4.62 -19.02
C ARG A 62 -9.45 -3.43 -18.12
N GLU A 63 -8.70 -3.68 -17.05
CA GLU A 63 -8.43 -2.66 -16.01
C GLU A 63 -9.77 -2.17 -15.43
N ASP A 64 -9.98 -0.86 -15.32
CA ASP A 64 -11.23 -0.22 -14.88
C ASP A 64 -12.32 -0.17 -15.95
N ARG A 65 -12.12 -0.77 -17.13
CA ARG A 65 -13.04 -0.63 -18.26
C ARG A 65 -13.82 -1.91 -18.54
N PRO A 66 -15.17 -1.86 -18.49
CA PRO A 66 -16.01 -2.93 -19.01
C PRO A 66 -15.80 -3.13 -20.51
N GLN A 67 -15.80 -4.39 -20.93
CA GLN A 67 -15.79 -4.76 -22.33
C GLN A 67 -16.92 -5.74 -22.62
N THR A 68 -17.60 -5.53 -23.75
CA THR A 68 -18.60 -6.46 -24.28
C THR A 68 -18.16 -6.97 -25.64
N CYS A 69 -18.29 -8.28 -25.87
CA CYS A 69 -17.96 -8.90 -27.14
C CYS A 69 -19.07 -8.67 -28.17
N ASP A 70 -18.70 -8.15 -29.34
CA ASP A 70 -19.64 -7.92 -30.43
C ASP A 70 -20.01 -9.20 -31.21
N GLU A 71 -20.99 -9.08 -32.11
CA GLU A 71 -21.46 -10.16 -33.00
C GLU A 71 -20.35 -10.75 -33.90
N ASN A 72 -19.24 -10.04 -34.09
CA ASN A 72 -18.11 -10.48 -34.91
C ASN A 72 -17.00 -11.14 -34.07
N GLY A 73 -17.25 -11.38 -32.78
CA GLY A 73 -16.28 -11.99 -31.87
C GLY A 73 -15.14 -11.06 -31.48
N ARG A 74 -15.38 -9.75 -31.45
CA ARG A 74 -14.39 -8.73 -31.06
C ARG A 74 -14.82 -8.00 -29.80
N TRP A 75 -13.88 -7.85 -28.87
CA TRP A 75 -14.07 -7.03 -27.68
C TRP A 75 -14.24 -5.56 -28.03
N GLN A 76 -15.27 -4.95 -27.48
CA GLN A 76 -15.54 -3.52 -27.57
C GLN A 76 -15.39 -2.89 -26.19
N ASP A 77 -14.61 -1.81 -26.13
CA ASP A 77 -14.45 -0.98 -24.92
C ASP A 77 -15.73 -0.19 -24.64
N GLU A 78 -16.25 -0.27 -23.42
CA GLU A 78 -17.29 0.62 -22.92
C GLU A 78 -16.68 1.87 -22.26
N ALA A 79 -17.50 2.71 -21.64
CA ALA A 79 -17.00 3.84 -20.86
C ALA A 79 -16.17 3.34 -19.66
N GLU A 80 -15.12 4.09 -19.29
CA GLU A 80 -14.38 3.84 -18.04
C GLU A 80 -15.33 3.94 -16.87
N CYS A 81 -15.03 3.16 -15.83
CA CYS A 81 -15.82 3.19 -14.63
C CYS A 81 -15.76 4.56 -13.95
N PRO A 82 -16.91 5.11 -13.53
CA PRO A 82 -16.95 6.44 -12.95
C PRO A 82 -16.40 6.42 -11.52
N GLU A 83 -16.07 7.60 -10.96
CA GLU A 83 -15.48 7.71 -9.61
C GLU A 83 -16.38 7.12 -8.51
N GLU A 84 -17.70 7.10 -8.70
CA GLU A 84 -18.65 6.52 -7.75
C GLU A 84 -18.68 4.99 -7.78
N ALA A 85 -18.13 4.35 -8.80
CA ALA A 85 -18.06 2.90 -8.94
C ALA A 85 -16.78 2.49 -9.71
N PRO A 86 -15.59 2.79 -9.17
CA PRO A 86 -14.34 2.85 -9.94
C PRO A 86 -13.75 1.47 -10.28
N LEU A 87 -14.38 0.37 -9.85
CA LEU A 87 -13.91 -0.98 -10.12
C LEU A 87 -14.71 -1.60 -11.26
N CYS A 88 -14.03 -2.18 -12.25
CA CYS A 88 -14.67 -3.12 -13.15
C CYS A 88 -14.59 -4.54 -12.58
N ARG A 89 -15.74 -5.19 -12.36
CA ARG A 89 -15.85 -6.60 -12.02
C ARG A 89 -16.95 -7.25 -12.85
N ASP A 90 -16.68 -8.44 -13.39
CA ASP A 90 -17.63 -9.22 -14.21
C ASP A 90 -18.25 -8.43 -15.37
N GLY A 91 -17.48 -7.49 -15.94
CA GLY A 91 -17.92 -6.63 -17.05
C GLY A 91 -18.87 -5.51 -16.65
N GLY A 92 -18.88 -5.09 -15.38
CA GLY A 92 -19.65 -3.95 -14.91
C GLY A 92 -18.91 -3.13 -13.87
N CYS A 93 -19.30 -1.86 -13.75
CA CYS A 93 -18.75 -0.94 -12.75
C CYS A 93 -19.38 -1.17 -11.39
N THR A 94 -18.54 -1.30 -10.36
CA THR A 94 -18.92 -1.58 -8.97
C THR A 94 -18.10 -0.71 -8.01
N VAL A 95 -18.62 -0.56 -6.81
CA VAL A 95 -17.85 -0.08 -5.66
C VAL A 95 -17.07 -1.23 -5.01
N PRO A 96 -16.00 -0.94 -4.24
CA PRO A 96 -15.39 -1.94 -3.39
C PRO A 96 -16.41 -2.50 -2.39
N ARG A 97 -16.23 -3.76 -2.03
CA ARG A 97 -17.23 -4.52 -1.26
C ARG A 97 -17.48 -3.93 0.13
N SER A 98 -16.44 -3.37 0.74
CA SER A 98 -16.51 -2.64 2.02
C SER A 98 -17.36 -1.38 1.98
N CYS A 99 -17.81 -0.96 0.79
CA CYS A 99 -18.43 0.35 0.55
C CYS A 99 -19.85 0.24 -0.02
N ALA A 100 -20.38 -0.98 -0.19
CA ALA A 100 -21.64 -1.23 -0.91
C ALA A 100 -22.85 -0.44 -0.36
N ASP A 101 -22.79 0.02 0.90
CA ASP A 101 -23.81 0.84 1.55
C ASP A 101 -23.19 1.89 2.50
N MET A 102 -21.98 2.37 2.20
CA MET A 102 -21.27 3.33 3.05
C MET A 102 -21.51 4.77 2.58
N ASP A 103 -21.98 5.61 3.50
CA ASP A 103 -22.08 7.06 3.27
C ASP A 103 -20.69 7.69 3.08
N ALA A 104 -20.64 8.82 2.37
CA ALA A 104 -19.42 9.63 2.26
C ALA A 104 -19.17 10.36 3.59
N ILE A 105 -18.25 9.82 4.40
CA ILE A 105 -18.00 10.24 5.79
C ILE A 105 -16.53 10.45 6.11
N CYS A 106 -15.63 10.26 5.13
CA CYS A 106 -14.19 10.47 5.29
C CYS A 106 -13.76 11.89 4.89
N GLY A 107 -12.50 12.21 5.16
CA GLY A 107 -11.92 13.52 4.91
C GLY A 107 -12.25 14.55 6.00
N PRO A 108 -11.64 15.74 5.94
CA PRO A 108 -11.68 16.72 7.03
C PRO A 108 -13.07 17.34 7.26
N ARG A 109 -13.99 17.18 6.29
CA ARG A 109 -15.37 17.66 6.37
C ARG A 109 -16.40 16.52 6.50
N GLY A 110 -15.96 15.27 6.49
CA GLY A 110 -16.83 14.09 6.55
C GLY A 110 -17.81 14.00 5.38
N ASP A 111 -17.34 14.32 4.17
CA ASP A 111 -18.17 14.31 2.95
C ASP A 111 -17.47 13.65 1.75
N GLU A 112 -16.33 12.98 1.98
CA GLU A 112 -15.62 12.21 0.97
C GLU A 112 -15.91 10.71 1.12
N SER A 113 -15.90 9.99 0.01
CA SER A 113 -15.99 8.52 0.04
C SER A 113 -14.76 7.95 0.75
N CYS A 114 -14.98 7.14 1.79
CA CYS A 114 -13.90 6.39 2.45
C CYS A 114 -13.22 5.36 1.54
N CYS A 115 -13.79 5.16 0.35
CA CYS A 115 -13.32 4.24 -0.68
C CYS A 115 -12.80 4.99 -1.91
N ALA A 116 -12.62 6.31 -1.80
CA ALA A 116 -11.92 7.08 -2.81
C ALA A 116 -10.56 6.44 -3.07
N SER A 117 -10.33 6.05 -4.31
CA SER A 117 -9.10 5.44 -4.78
C SER A 117 -8.58 6.30 -5.91
N LEU A 118 -7.44 6.95 -5.72
CA LEU A 118 -6.92 7.97 -6.65
C LEU A 118 -5.89 7.35 -7.57
N LEU A 119 -5.87 7.80 -8.82
CA LEU A 119 -4.84 7.40 -9.77
C LEU A 119 -3.48 7.94 -9.32
N VAL A 120 -2.50 7.05 -9.28
CA VAL A 120 -1.07 7.35 -9.17
C VAL A 120 -0.46 7.04 -10.55
N PRO A 121 -0.17 8.06 -11.37
CA PRO A 121 0.53 7.87 -12.63
C PRO A 121 1.92 7.26 -12.39
N GLY A 122 2.18 6.16 -13.08
CA GLY A 122 3.42 5.42 -13.02
C GLY A 122 4.62 6.21 -13.52
N GLY A 123 5.80 5.74 -13.15
CA GLY A 123 7.07 6.38 -13.42
C GLY A 123 8.21 5.71 -12.69
N THR A 124 9.40 6.28 -12.83
CA THR A 124 10.62 5.78 -12.18
C THR A 124 11.06 6.76 -11.11
N PHE A 125 11.45 6.25 -9.95
CA PHE A 125 11.97 7.03 -8.84
C PHE A 125 13.15 6.32 -8.17
N ASP A 126 13.92 7.07 -7.37
CA ASP A 126 15.02 6.54 -6.57
C ASP A 126 14.54 6.24 -5.14
N ARG A 127 14.64 4.97 -4.75
CA ARG A 127 14.31 4.48 -3.40
C ARG A 127 15.57 4.12 -2.60
N GLY A 128 16.74 4.49 -3.12
CA GLY A 128 18.01 4.38 -2.42
C GLY A 128 18.22 5.54 -1.45
N ASP A 129 19.00 5.28 -0.40
CA ASP A 129 19.49 6.32 0.51
C ASP A 129 20.95 6.67 0.17
N ALA A 130 21.87 5.73 0.39
CA ALA A 130 23.30 5.93 0.14
C ALA A 130 23.71 5.78 -1.33
N GLU A 131 23.08 4.85 -2.05
CA GLU A 131 23.37 4.53 -3.45
C GLU A 131 22.05 4.45 -4.21
N PRO A 132 21.97 4.95 -5.46
CA PRO A 132 20.74 4.92 -6.24
C PRO A 132 20.20 3.51 -6.39
N ARG A 133 18.92 3.33 -6.07
CA ARG A 133 18.15 2.11 -6.32
C ARG A 133 16.87 2.50 -7.04
N LEU A 134 16.85 2.38 -8.36
CA LEU A 134 15.71 2.79 -9.16
C LEU A 134 14.57 1.76 -9.07
N ALA A 135 13.34 2.25 -9.01
CA ALA A 135 12.15 1.45 -9.18
C ALA A 135 11.21 2.13 -10.18
N THR A 136 10.72 1.36 -11.14
CA THR A 136 9.64 1.75 -12.05
C THR A 136 8.35 1.16 -11.54
N VAL A 137 7.39 2.02 -11.26
CA VAL A 137 6.04 1.68 -10.81
C VAL A 137 5.08 1.98 -11.94
N SER A 138 4.23 1.02 -12.29
CA SER A 138 3.15 1.22 -13.25
C SER A 138 2.01 2.05 -12.68
N ASP A 139 1.15 2.57 -13.56
CA ASP A 139 -0.11 3.19 -13.14
C ASP A 139 -0.86 2.25 -12.18
N LEU A 140 -1.34 2.82 -11.08
CA LEU A 140 -2.16 2.12 -10.09
C LEU A 140 -3.20 3.09 -9.53
N ARG A 141 -4.26 2.54 -8.93
CA ARG A 141 -5.04 3.30 -7.96
C ARG A 141 -4.62 2.93 -6.56
N LEU A 142 -4.48 3.92 -5.70
CA LEU A 142 -4.21 3.73 -4.28
C LEU A 142 -5.33 4.38 -3.48
N ASP A 143 -5.78 3.72 -2.41
CA ASP A 143 -6.80 4.29 -1.54
C ASP A 143 -6.31 5.63 -0.95
N ARG A 144 -7.15 6.66 -1.07
CA ARG A 144 -6.89 8.01 -0.57
C ARG A 144 -6.65 7.99 0.94
N PHE A 145 -7.44 7.16 1.64
CA PHE A 145 -7.42 6.97 3.08
C PHE A 145 -7.04 5.52 3.42
N GLU A 146 -6.50 5.31 4.61
CA GLU A 146 -6.37 3.99 5.21
C GLU A 146 -7.74 3.33 5.39
N VAL A 147 -7.74 2.00 5.48
CA VAL A 147 -8.98 1.24 5.71
C VAL A 147 -9.53 1.63 7.09
N THR A 148 -10.75 2.14 7.11
CA THR A 148 -11.40 2.55 8.36
C THR A 148 -12.00 1.36 9.11
N VAL A 149 -12.28 1.55 10.40
CA VAL A 149 -13.03 0.58 11.21
C VAL A 149 -14.37 0.23 10.55
N GLY A 150 -15.08 1.19 9.97
CA GLY A 150 -16.35 0.92 9.28
C GLY A 150 -16.19 0.06 8.04
N ARG A 151 -15.14 0.30 7.23
CA ARG A 151 -14.84 -0.56 6.07
C ARG A 151 -14.47 -1.97 6.53
N PHE A 152 -13.66 -2.07 7.58
CA PHE A 152 -13.25 -3.34 8.18
C PHE A 152 -14.44 -4.10 8.81
N ARG A 153 -15.42 -3.41 9.37
CA ARG A 153 -16.62 -4.02 9.94
C ARG A 153 -17.43 -4.79 8.91
N ALA A 154 -17.49 -4.32 7.66
CA ALA A 154 -18.11 -5.06 6.56
C ALA A 154 -17.41 -6.40 6.32
N PHE A 155 -16.07 -6.43 6.35
CA PHE A 155 -15.28 -7.65 6.25
C PHE A 155 -15.54 -8.61 7.43
N VAL A 156 -15.55 -8.09 8.67
CA VAL A 156 -15.88 -8.87 9.88
C VAL A 156 -17.28 -9.48 9.80
N SER A 157 -18.26 -8.77 9.20
CA SER A 157 -19.65 -9.24 9.08
C SER A 157 -19.82 -10.47 8.19
N GLU A 158 -18.90 -10.67 7.24
CA GLU A 158 -18.91 -11.79 6.31
C GLU A 158 -17.91 -12.89 6.68
N TYR A 159 -17.20 -12.73 7.78
CA TYR A 159 -16.21 -13.69 8.22
C TYR A 159 -16.86 -15.01 8.68
N PRO A 160 -16.33 -16.20 8.32
CA PRO A 160 -15.10 -16.46 7.56
C PRO A 160 -15.30 -16.59 6.03
N ALA A 161 -16.50 -16.37 5.49
CA ALA A 161 -16.74 -16.45 4.05
C ALA A 161 -15.93 -15.41 3.24
N ALA A 162 -15.42 -14.38 3.91
CA ALA A 162 -14.52 -13.38 3.36
C ALA A 162 -13.06 -13.87 3.17
N TRP A 163 -12.73 -15.11 3.52
CA TRP A 163 -11.38 -15.65 3.32
C TRP A 163 -10.98 -15.63 1.84
N PRO A 164 -9.76 -15.16 1.52
CA PRO A 164 -9.26 -15.18 0.15
C PRO A 164 -9.02 -16.61 -0.33
N VAL A 165 -9.27 -16.84 -1.62
CA VAL A 165 -8.83 -18.06 -2.30
C VAL A 165 -7.38 -17.89 -2.76
N VAL A 166 -6.66 -19.00 -2.98
CA VAL A 166 -5.29 -18.98 -3.51
C VAL A 166 -5.21 -18.12 -4.79
N GLY A 167 -4.24 -17.22 -4.83
CA GLY A 167 -4.01 -16.27 -5.92
C GLY A 167 -4.85 -14.99 -5.84
N ALA A 168 -5.82 -14.88 -4.93
CA ALA A 168 -6.57 -13.63 -4.74
C ALA A 168 -5.64 -12.50 -4.28
N GLY A 169 -5.95 -11.25 -4.66
CA GLY A 169 -5.13 -10.10 -4.31
C GLY A 169 -3.76 -10.05 -4.99
N ALA A 170 -3.54 -10.84 -6.05
CA ALA A 170 -2.29 -10.79 -6.81
C ALA A 170 -2.09 -9.44 -7.51
N HIS A 171 -0.85 -8.97 -7.52
CA HIS A 171 -0.43 -7.87 -8.37
C HIS A 171 -0.41 -8.33 -9.84
N PRO A 172 -1.02 -7.59 -10.79
CA PRO A 172 -1.22 -8.05 -12.16
C PRO A 172 0.08 -8.31 -12.93
N LYS A 173 1.18 -7.65 -12.52
CA LYS A 173 2.50 -7.76 -13.14
C LYS A 173 3.53 -8.54 -12.31
N ILE A 174 3.18 -9.01 -11.11
CA ILE A 174 4.09 -9.78 -10.25
C ILE A 174 3.52 -11.18 -10.10
N PRO A 175 4.16 -12.20 -10.72
CA PRO A 175 3.79 -13.60 -10.51
C PRO A 175 3.86 -13.99 -9.03
N ASP A 176 2.97 -14.90 -8.61
CA ASP A 176 3.00 -15.52 -7.28
C ASP A 176 2.93 -14.53 -6.08
N SER A 177 2.37 -13.34 -6.33
CA SER A 177 2.12 -12.27 -5.34
C SER A 177 0.76 -12.38 -4.64
N GLY A 178 -0.12 -13.25 -5.12
CA GLY A 178 -1.45 -13.48 -4.54
C GLY A 178 -1.43 -14.32 -3.27
N TRP A 179 -2.60 -14.48 -2.66
CA TRP A 179 -2.81 -15.29 -1.46
C TRP A 179 -2.25 -16.70 -1.62
N ARG A 180 -1.59 -17.23 -0.57
CA ARG A 180 -1.01 -18.56 -0.55
C ARG A 180 -1.72 -19.44 0.48
N ALA A 181 -1.97 -20.70 0.13
CA ALA A 181 -2.66 -21.65 1.02
C ALA A 181 -1.93 -21.87 2.36
N GLU A 182 -0.61 -21.67 2.39
CA GLU A 182 0.20 -21.74 3.62
C GLU A 182 -0.09 -20.60 4.62
N TRP A 183 -0.82 -19.56 4.21
CA TRP A 183 -1.23 -18.45 5.08
C TRP A 183 -2.59 -18.69 5.76
N ASP A 184 -3.34 -19.72 5.36
CA ASP A 184 -4.67 -20.03 5.92
C ASP A 184 -4.60 -20.29 7.44
N ASP A 185 -3.50 -20.88 7.93
CA ASP A 185 -3.31 -21.16 9.36
C ASP A 185 -2.88 -19.93 10.18
N LYS A 186 -2.64 -18.80 9.53
CA LYS A 186 -2.29 -17.50 10.15
C LYS A 186 -3.51 -16.61 10.35
N MET A 187 -4.66 -16.98 9.78
CA MET A 187 -5.91 -16.25 9.92
C MET A 187 -6.65 -16.65 11.21
N PRO A 188 -7.34 -15.72 11.88
CA PRO A 188 -8.21 -16.05 13.01
C PRO A 188 -9.28 -17.07 12.59
N VAL A 189 -9.56 -18.08 13.40
CA VAL A 189 -10.39 -19.22 12.96
C VAL A 189 -11.85 -18.87 12.65
N ASP A 190 -12.39 -17.83 13.27
CA ASP A 190 -13.76 -17.37 13.11
C ASP A 190 -13.89 -15.87 13.42
N ARG A 191 -15.13 -15.36 13.33
CA ARG A 191 -15.45 -13.94 13.52
C ARG A 191 -15.11 -13.47 14.93
N ASP A 192 -15.38 -14.29 15.93
CA ASP A 192 -15.15 -13.92 17.34
C ASP A 192 -13.65 -13.87 17.64
N ALA A 193 -12.86 -14.79 17.07
CA ALA A 193 -11.41 -14.74 17.12
C ALA A 193 -10.85 -13.50 16.42
N LEU A 194 -11.38 -13.14 15.24
CA LEU A 194 -10.97 -11.92 14.52
C LEU A 194 -11.31 -10.66 15.33
N MET A 195 -12.51 -10.59 15.92
CA MET A 195 -12.87 -9.46 16.78
C MET A 195 -11.96 -9.40 17.99
N ALA A 196 -11.73 -10.50 18.72
CA ALA A 196 -10.84 -10.51 19.88
C ALA A 196 -9.42 -10.04 19.53
N TRP A 197 -8.93 -10.39 18.35
CA TRP A 197 -7.63 -9.98 17.80
C TRP A 197 -7.51 -8.46 17.64
N THR A 198 -8.60 -7.77 17.27
CA THR A 198 -8.57 -6.32 17.07
C THR A 198 -8.60 -5.51 18.37
N HIS A 199 -8.75 -6.13 19.55
CA HIS A 199 -8.68 -5.46 20.87
C HIS A 199 -7.26 -5.50 21.46
N CYS A 200 -6.24 -5.28 20.63
CA CYS A 200 -4.84 -5.31 21.08
C CYS A 200 -4.46 -4.03 21.86
N GLU A 201 -3.48 -4.14 22.77
CA GLU A 201 -2.91 -3.01 23.52
C GLU A 201 -3.94 -2.02 24.11
N ASP A 202 -4.99 -2.50 24.80
CA ASP A 202 -5.99 -1.64 25.47
C ASP A 202 -5.33 -0.51 26.29
N PRO A 203 -5.74 0.77 26.12
CA PRO A 203 -6.89 1.26 25.36
C PRO A 203 -6.58 1.79 23.95
N TYR A 204 -5.51 1.32 23.29
CA TYR A 204 -4.97 1.94 22.07
C TYR A 204 -5.46 1.37 20.74
N HIS A 205 -6.37 0.39 20.74
CA HIS A 205 -6.98 -0.10 19.51
C HIS A 205 -8.11 0.81 19.03
N SER A 206 -8.28 0.91 17.70
CA SER A 206 -9.39 1.68 17.13
C SER A 206 -10.71 0.89 17.05
N TRP A 207 -10.68 -0.45 17.07
CA TRP A 207 -11.90 -1.25 16.95
C TRP A 207 -12.84 -1.11 18.15
N THR A 208 -14.14 -1.03 17.88
CA THR A 208 -15.21 -1.18 18.87
C THR A 208 -16.19 -2.26 18.42
N ASP A 209 -16.74 -3.05 19.36
CA ASP A 209 -17.66 -4.13 18.99
C ASP A 209 -18.96 -3.60 18.38
N GLU A 210 -19.45 -2.47 18.89
CA GLU A 210 -20.61 -1.76 18.38
C GLU A 210 -20.19 -0.64 17.43
N VAL A 211 -21.06 -0.33 16.47
CA VAL A 211 -20.93 0.83 15.57
C VAL A 211 -20.97 2.11 16.41
N GLY A 212 -20.06 3.04 16.16
CA GLY A 212 -19.99 4.30 16.91
C GLY A 212 -18.98 5.30 16.35
N ASP A 213 -18.40 6.12 17.22
CA ASP A 213 -17.55 7.24 16.81
C ASP A 213 -16.20 6.79 16.20
N HIS A 214 -15.84 5.51 16.36
CA HIS A 214 -14.59 4.95 15.85
C HIS A 214 -14.68 4.49 14.39
N GLU A 215 -15.86 4.46 13.76
CA GLU A 215 -16.01 3.96 12.38
C GLU A 215 -15.15 4.69 11.34
N LEU A 216 -14.73 5.93 11.65
CA LEU A 216 -13.91 6.78 10.79
C LEU A 216 -12.41 6.68 11.08
N LEU A 217 -12.03 6.08 12.20
CA LEU A 217 -10.63 5.87 12.52
C LEU A 217 -10.06 4.79 11.59
N PRO A 218 -8.77 4.88 11.22
CA PRO A 218 -8.11 3.78 10.56
C PRO A 218 -8.15 2.54 11.46
N VAL A 219 -8.44 1.38 10.88
CA VAL A 219 -8.42 0.12 11.64
C VAL A 219 -6.97 -0.20 12.03
N THR A 220 -6.77 -0.53 13.31
CA THR A 220 -5.48 -0.96 13.86
C THR A 220 -5.59 -2.36 14.46
N CYS A 221 -4.49 -2.89 15.02
CA CYS A 221 -4.46 -4.25 15.59
C CYS A 221 -4.81 -5.35 14.56
N VAL A 222 -4.41 -5.15 13.31
CA VAL A 222 -4.57 -6.13 12.24
C VAL A 222 -3.20 -6.68 11.83
N SER A 223 -3.14 -8.00 11.68
CA SER A 223 -1.95 -8.66 11.15
C SER A 223 -1.79 -8.39 9.66
N TRP A 224 -0.59 -8.61 9.12
CA TRP A 224 -0.34 -8.50 7.68
C TRP A 224 -1.25 -9.43 6.87
N PHE A 225 -1.50 -10.65 7.37
CA PHE A 225 -2.38 -11.62 6.72
C PHE A 225 -3.83 -11.14 6.66
N VAL A 226 -4.33 -10.52 7.74
CA VAL A 226 -5.68 -9.94 7.79
C VAL A 226 -5.79 -8.73 6.86
N ALA A 227 -4.77 -7.87 6.83
CA ALA A 227 -4.70 -6.72 5.92
C ALA A 227 -4.71 -7.15 4.44
N PHE A 228 -3.92 -8.18 4.10
CA PHE A 228 -3.93 -8.78 2.77
C PHE A 228 -5.31 -9.34 2.44
N ALA A 229 -5.87 -10.18 3.32
CA ALA A 229 -7.16 -10.83 3.12
C ALA A 229 -8.28 -9.80 2.90
N PHE A 230 -8.29 -8.71 3.67
CA PHE A 230 -9.20 -7.61 3.47
C PHE A 230 -9.07 -7.00 2.07
N CYS A 231 -7.86 -6.61 1.66
CA CYS A 231 -7.69 -5.96 0.36
C CYS A 231 -8.08 -6.89 -0.79
N ALA A 232 -7.74 -8.18 -0.71
CA ALA A 232 -8.15 -9.18 -1.70
C ALA A 232 -9.68 -9.33 -1.76
N TRP A 233 -10.35 -9.40 -0.61
CA TRP A 233 -11.81 -9.48 -0.50
C TRP A 233 -12.51 -8.22 -1.03
N ASP A 234 -11.93 -7.05 -0.78
CA ASP A 234 -12.42 -5.74 -1.22
C ASP A 234 -12.18 -5.48 -2.72
N GLY A 235 -11.55 -6.43 -3.42
CA GLY A 235 -11.29 -6.37 -4.87
C GLY A 235 -10.01 -5.65 -5.26
N GLY A 236 -9.11 -5.41 -4.30
CA GLY A 236 -7.76 -4.86 -4.51
C GLY A 236 -6.67 -5.81 -4.02
N ARG A 237 -5.59 -5.22 -3.53
CA ARG A 237 -4.40 -5.89 -2.98
C ARG A 237 -3.68 -4.96 -2.01
N LEU A 238 -2.71 -5.47 -1.25
CA LEU A 238 -1.76 -4.57 -0.59
C LEU A 238 -0.86 -3.89 -1.64
N PRO A 239 -0.48 -2.62 -1.45
CA PRO A 239 0.55 -1.98 -2.25
C PRO A 239 1.89 -2.65 -2.01
N THR A 240 2.76 -2.68 -3.02
CA THR A 240 4.18 -3.01 -2.80
C THR A 240 4.87 -1.88 -2.04
N ALA A 241 6.02 -2.17 -1.43
CA ALA A 241 6.85 -1.15 -0.80
C ALA A 241 7.24 -0.06 -1.81
N ALA A 242 7.54 -0.45 -3.05
CA ALA A 242 7.88 0.48 -4.12
C ALA A 242 6.71 1.40 -4.49
N GLU A 243 5.50 0.87 -4.64
CA GLU A 243 4.30 1.66 -4.95
C GLU A 243 3.95 2.65 -3.84
N ARG A 244 3.96 2.18 -2.59
CA ARG A 244 3.67 3.04 -1.44
C ARG A 244 4.70 4.16 -1.32
N HIS A 245 5.98 3.84 -1.43
CA HIS A 245 7.06 4.83 -1.38
C HIS A 245 6.97 5.80 -2.55
N TYR A 246 6.71 5.33 -3.77
CA TYR A 246 6.51 6.19 -4.93
C TYR A 246 5.36 7.19 -4.72
N ALA A 247 4.22 6.73 -4.18
CA ALA A 247 3.10 7.58 -3.82
C ALA A 247 3.48 8.66 -2.80
N ALA A 248 4.21 8.28 -1.74
CA ALA A 248 4.64 9.17 -0.68
C ALA A 248 5.71 10.17 -1.14
N ALA A 249 6.69 9.73 -1.93
CA ALA A 249 7.76 10.57 -2.48
C ALA A 249 7.27 11.51 -3.60
N GLY A 250 6.01 11.40 -4.03
CA GLY A 250 5.51 12.16 -5.18
C GLY A 250 6.16 11.74 -6.49
N GLY A 251 6.54 10.47 -6.61
CA GLY A 251 7.28 9.92 -7.74
C GLY A 251 8.68 10.50 -7.88
N ASP A 252 8.98 11.02 -9.06
CA ASP A 252 10.28 11.60 -9.42
C ASP A 252 10.60 12.93 -8.73
N GLU A 253 9.66 13.50 -7.97
CA GLU A 253 9.88 14.70 -7.15
C GLU A 253 10.74 14.43 -5.90
N GLN A 254 10.90 13.16 -5.49
CA GLN A 254 11.73 12.75 -4.35
C GLN A 254 11.43 13.56 -3.06
N ARG A 255 10.15 13.76 -2.76
CA ARG A 255 9.71 14.55 -1.61
C ARG A 255 10.17 13.90 -0.31
N GLN A 256 10.68 14.72 0.61
CA GLN A 256 11.14 14.26 1.94
C GLN A 256 9.96 13.86 2.83
N TYR A 257 8.89 14.65 2.80
CA TYR A 257 7.59 14.35 3.40
C TYR A 257 6.52 14.35 2.31
N PRO A 258 5.39 13.62 2.45
CA PRO A 258 4.39 13.53 1.39
C PRO A 258 3.88 14.89 0.87
N TRP A 259 3.64 15.84 1.78
CA TRP A 259 3.18 17.20 1.48
C TRP A 259 4.28 18.18 1.09
N SER A 260 5.55 17.81 1.26
CA SER A 260 6.67 18.70 0.92
C SER A 260 6.83 18.85 -0.58
N THR A 261 7.55 19.89 -1.00
CA THR A 261 8.00 20.08 -2.39
C THR A 261 9.47 20.49 -2.37
N ALA A 262 10.13 20.49 -3.52
CA ALA A 262 11.51 20.97 -3.63
C ALA A 262 11.71 22.40 -3.09
N ASP A 263 10.65 23.22 -3.09
CA ASP A 263 10.67 24.62 -2.66
C ASP A 263 10.12 24.85 -1.24
N SER A 264 9.56 23.82 -0.59
CA SER A 264 9.06 23.89 0.78
C SER A 264 9.72 22.85 1.69
N ALA A 265 10.69 23.31 2.49
CA ALA A 265 11.15 22.62 3.69
C ALA A 265 10.05 22.68 4.77
N ALA A 266 8.89 22.08 4.47
CA ALA A 266 7.77 22.03 5.38
C ALA A 266 8.07 20.98 6.45
N GLU A 267 8.87 21.38 7.44
CA GLU A 267 9.03 20.61 8.68
C GLU A 267 7.63 20.25 9.19
N PRO A 268 7.41 18.97 9.55
CA PRO A 268 6.12 18.50 10.03
C PRO A 268 5.64 19.29 11.24
N ASP A 269 4.36 19.65 11.23
CA ASP A 269 3.63 20.11 12.40
C ASP A 269 2.25 19.44 12.43
N GLU A 270 1.48 19.65 13.49
CA GLU A 270 0.14 19.07 13.68
C GLU A 270 -0.87 19.44 12.58
N SER A 271 -0.56 20.41 11.72
CA SER A 271 -1.40 20.77 10.57
C SER A 271 -1.15 19.91 9.34
N TYR A 272 -0.05 19.16 9.30
CA TYR A 272 0.33 18.28 8.19
C TYR A 272 0.13 16.80 8.50
N ALA A 273 0.37 16.37 9.74
CA ALA A 273 0.32 14.95 10.10
C ALA A 273 -0.24 14.73 11.51
N VAL A 274 -0.71 13.51 11.75
CA VAL A 274 -1.08 13.03 13.10
C VAL A 274 0.08 12.19 13.63
N TYR A 275 0.79 12.69 14.65
CA TYR A 275 1.98 12.06 15.23
C TYR A 275 2.21 12.52 16.68
N GLY A 276 3.20 11.92 17.36
CA GLY A 276 3.68 12.36 18.67
C GLY A 276 2.61 12.39 19.77
N CYS A 277 1.57 11.56 19.66
CA CYS A 277 0.42 11.50 20.56
C CYS A 277 -0.21 12.87 20.81
N GLY A 278 -0.55 13.60 19.75
CA GLY A 278 -1.17 14.92 19.86
C GLY A 278 -0.26 16.03 20.41
N LEU A 279 1.03 15.74 20.65
CA LEU A 279 2.08 16.69 21.06
C LEU A 279 1.83 17.38 22.42
N ASP A 280 0.97 16.82 23.27
CA ASP A 280 0.64 17.39 24.59
C ASP A 280 1.37 16.71 25.76
N GLY A 281 2.13 15.65 25.48
CA GLY A 281 2.89 14.86 26.45
C GLY A 281 2.11 13.73 27.10
N SER A 282 0.88 13.47 26.66
CA SER A 282 0.07 12.30 26.97
C SER A 282 -0.15 11.46 25.72
N CYS A 283 -0.78 10.28 25.85
CA CYS A 283 -1.09 9.44 24.70
C CYS A 283 -2.36 8.65 24.96
N GLU A 284 -3.40 8.93 24.19
CA GLU A 284 -4.74 8.36 24.29
C GLU A 284 -5.27 8.00 22.89
N ILE A 285 -6.21 7.04 22.79
CA ILE A 285 -6.79 6.67 21.49
C ILE A 285 -7.43 7.86 20.76
N ALA A 286 -7.86 8.88 21.50
CA ALA A 286 -8.41 10.12 20.95
C ALA A 286 -7.39 10.94 20.14
N ASP A 287 -6.09 10.66 20.26
CA ASP A 287 -5.05 11.28 19.44
C ASP A 287 -5.02 10.69 18.02
N LEU A 288 -5.45 9.44 17.84
CA LEU A 288 -5.73 8.89 16.52
C LEU A 288 -6.95 9.61 15.94
N GLN A 289 -6.77 10.22 14.77
CA GLN A 289 -7.83 10.99 14.11
C GLN A 289 -8.44 10.20 12.94
N PRO A 290 -9.65 10.60 12.48
CA PRO A 290 -10.18 10.13 11.21
C PRO A 290 -9.22 10.36 10.04
N GLY A 291 -9.24 9.43 9.07
CA GLY A 291 -8.47 9.56 7.83
C GLY A 291 -8.80 10.85 7.08
N GLY A 292 -7.76 11.56 6.64
CA GLY A 292 -7.85 12.86 5.98
C GLY A 292 -7.99 14.05 6.90
N SER A 293 -7.88 13.89 8.22
CA SER A 293 -8.07 15.00 9.17
C SER A 293 -7.13 16.20 8.94
N ARG A 294 -5.97 15.96 8.31
CA ARG A 294 -4.97 17.00 7.98
C ARG A 294 -5.01 17.44 6.51
N SER A 295 -5.92 16.89 5.71
CA SER A 295 -6.10 17.29 4.32
C SER A 295 -6.62 18.74 4.19
N PRO A 296 -6.26 19.45 3.11
CA PRO A 296 -5.34 19.04 2.06
C PRO A 296 -3.86 19.34 2.40
N ARG A 297 -3.56 19.87 3.60
CA ARG A 297 -2.21 20.31 3.94
C ARG A 297 -1.25 19.13 3.99
N GLY A 298 -1.66 18.02 4.59
CA GLY A 298 -0.90 16.78 4.71
C GLY A 298 -0.92 15.87 3.47
N ASP A 299 -1.59 16.26 2.39
CA ASP A 299 -1.79 15.36 1.26
C ASP A 299 -0.51 15.20 0.42
N GLY A 300 -0.29 13.99 -0.09
CA GLY A 300 0.73 13.70 -1.10
C GLY A 300 0.45 14.37 -2.45
N ARG A 301 1.40 14.24 -3.40
CA ARG A 301 1.32 14.84 -4.76
C ARG A 301 -0.02 14.63 -5.46
N TRP A 302 -0.58 13.43 -5.33
CA TRP A 302 -1.81 13.02 -5.98
C TRP A 302 -3.04 13.06 -5.06
N GLY A 303 -2.94 13.72 -3.89
CA GLY A 303 -4.07 13.88 -2.97
C GLY A 303 -4.25 12.76 -1.95
N HIS A 304 -3.36 11.78 -1.89
CA HIS A 304 -3.42 10.71 -0.88
C HIS A 304 -3.16 11.31 0.50
N ALA A 305 -4.10 11.12 1.42
CA ALA A 305 -3.98 11.60 2.78
C ALA A 305 -3.14 10.63 3.62
N ASP A 306 -2.55 11.17 4.69
CA ASP A 306 -1.93 10.39 5.77
C ASP A 306 -0.84 9.40 5.31
N LEU A 307 -0.16 9.69 4.20
CA LEU A 307 1.05 8.95 3.81
C LEU A 307 2.24 9.24 4.76
N GLY A 308 2.08 10.14 5.71
CA GLY A 308 3.00 10.38 6.82
C GLY A 308 2.19 10.65 8.09
N GLY A 309 2.36 9.82 9.12
CA GLY A 309 1.59 9.86 10.36
C GLY A 309 0.38 8.95 10.34
N SER A 310 -0.61 9.23 11.20
CA SER A 310 -1.84 8.43 11.38
C SER A 310 -1.54 7.01 11.86
N VAL A 311 -1.30 6.04 10.97
CA VAL A 311 -0.92 4.68 11.32
C VAL A 311 0.18 4.19 10.41
N TRP A 312 1.03 3.31 10.95
CA TRP A 312 1.98 2.57 10.13
C TRP A 312 1.20 1.68 9.15
N GLU A 313 1.65 1.59 7.90
CA GLU A 313 0.91 0.88 6.86
C GLU A 313 1.60 -0.40 6.44
N TRP A 314 0.91 -1.54 6.57
CA TRP A 314 1.36 -2.79 5.95
C TRP A 314 1.49 -2.64 4.42
N VAL A 315 2.60 -3.11 3.89
CA VAL A 315 2.83 -3.30 2.45
C VAL A 315 3.03 -4.78 2.12
N LEU A 316 2.96 -5.16 0.85
CA LEU A 316 3.13 -6.54 0.41
C LEU A 316 4.49 -7.13 0.84
N ASP A 317 5.55 -6.33 0.71
CA ASP A 317 6.93 -6.77 0.84
C ASP A 317 7.32 -7.28 2.23
N SER A 318 8.02 -8.41 2.23
CA SER A 318 8.90 -8.82 3.32
C SER A 318 10.10 -7.89 3.43
N PHE A 319 10.64 -7.73 4.64
CA PHE A 319 11.88 -7.00 4.83
C PHE A 319 13.05 -7.70 4.11
N ALA A 320 13.87 -6.89 3.44
CA ALA A 320 15.09 -7.31 2.79
C ALA A 320 16.20 -6.31 3.10
N GLU A 321 17.36 -6.80 3.54
CA GLU A 321 18.54 -5.95 3.78
C GLU A 321 19.01 -5.28 2.50
N ASP A 322 18.95 -6.00 1.39
CA ASP A 322 19.34 -5.53 0.07
C ASP A 322 18.19 -5.57 -0.92
N LEU A 323 17.82 -4.37 -1.35
CA LEU A 323 16.92 -4.13 -2.46
C LEU A 323 17.70 -4.21 -3.78
N PRO A 324 17.09 -4.71 -4.87
CA PRO A 324 17.69 -4.67 -6.20
C PRO A 324 18.08 -3.25 -6.61
N LEU A 325 19.15 -3.08 -7.42
CA LEU A 325 19.55 -1.76 -7.94
C LEU A 325 18.50 -1.16 -8.87
N GLU A 326 17.84 -2.00 -9.65
CA GLU A 326 16.74 -1.62 -10.53
C GLU A 326 15.61 -2.62 -10.34
N CYS A 327 14.37 -2.16 -10.38
CA CYS A 327 13.22 -3.04 -10.44
C CYS A 327 12.06 -2.40 -11.20
N GLU A 328 11.24 -3.22 -11.85
CA GLU A 328 10.01 -2.80 -12.53
C GLU A 328 8.86 -3.60 -11.91
N ASP A 329 7.89 -2.92 -11.32
CA ASP A 329 6.76 -3.51 -10.58
C ASP A 329 7.20 -4.71 -9.74
N CYS A 330 7.98 -4.46 -8.70
CA CYS A 330 8.65 -5.51 -7.95
C CYS A 330 8.13 -5.66 -6.52
N THR A 331 8.37 -6.84 -5.95
CA THR A 331 8.19 -7.11 -4.52
C THR A 331 9.21 -8.14 -4.05
N VAL A 332 9.56 -8.12 -2.77
CA VAL A 332 10.29 -9.21 -2.11
C VAL A 332 9.33 -9.94 -1.18
N LEU A 333 9.12 -11.25 -1.42
CA LEU A 333 8.30 -12.10 -0.55
C LEU A 333 9.11 -13.30 -0.07
N THR A 334 9.66 -13.16 1.13
CA THR A 334 10.49 -14.19 1.77
C THR A 334 9.66 -14.91 2.83
N PRO A 335 9.50 -16.24 2.73
CA PRO A 335 8.79 -17.01 3.75
C PRO A 335 9.36 -16.77 5.16
N ASP A 336 8.46 -16.67 6.15
CA ASP A 336 8.78 -16.48 7.57
C ASP A 336 9.56 -15.19 7.93
N ALA A 337 9.80 -14.30 6.97
CA ALA A 337 10.42 -13.02 7.23
C ALA A 337 9.42 -12.02 7.86
N ASN A 338 9.96 -11.01 8.54
CA ASN A 338 9.17 -9.85 8.90
C ASN A 338 8.68 -9.11 7.63
N HIS A 339 7.58 -8.39 7.77
CA HIS A 339 7.04 -7.54 6.70
C HIS A 339 7.28 -6.08 7.00
N MET A 340 7.41 -5.30 5.94
CA MET A 340 7.67 -3.86 6.05
C MET A 340 6.37 -3.12 6.40
N ILE A 341 6.53 -2.06 7.19
CA ILE A 341 5.52 -1.06 7.46
C ILE A 341 6.08 0.33 7.20
N TRP A 342 5.28 1.25 6.68
CA TRP A 342 5.75 2.57 6.23
C TRP A 342 4.92 3.71 6.82
N GLY A 343 5.54 4.91 6.88
CA GLY A 343 4.83 6.17 7.08
C GLY A 343 4.79 6.74 8.49
N GLY A 344 5.26 6.03 9.51
CA GLY A 344 5.07 6.47 10.89
C GLY A 344 3.62 6.30 11.34
N GLY A 345 3.28 6.85 12.49
CA GLY A 345 1.91 6.77 13.01
C GLY A 345 1.70 7.75 14.16
N TRP A 346 0.48 7.77 14.69
CA TRP A 346 0.03 8.76 15.67
C TRP A 346 0.85 8.76 16.98
N ARG A 347 1.48 7.63 17.33
CA ARG A 347 2.38 7.49 18.49
C ARG A 347 3.85 7.70 18.17
N SER A 348 4.18 7.90 16.91
CA SER A 348 5.56 7.91 16.42
C SER A 348 6.16 9.31 16.47
N GLU A 349 7.47 9.36 16.49
CA GLU A 349 8.24 10.61 16.46
C GLU A 349 8.30 11.19 15.04
N GLU A 350 8.69 12.45 14.96
CA GLU A 350 8.74 13.26 13.74
C GLU A 350 9.55 12.58 12.61
N GLU A 351 10.66 11.94 12.97
CA GLU A 351 11.60 11.30 12.05
C GLU A 351 10.98 10.12 11.28
N THR A 352 9.91 9.54 11.82
CA THR A 352 9.20 8.42 11.17
C THR A 352 8.21 8.88 10.09
N LEU A 353 7.98 10.20 9.97
CA LEU A 353 7.09 10.78 8.96
C LEU A 353 7.77 10.92 7.59
N LEU A 354 9.08 10.70 7.51
CA LEU A 354 9.83 10.73 6.26
C LEU A 354 9.24 9.72 5.26
N THR A 355 9.20 10.09 3.98
CA THR A 355 8.71 9.21 2.91
C THR A 355 9.49 7.91 2.81
N SER A 356 10.78 7.93 3.18
CA SER A 356 11.70 6.79 3.21
C SER A 356 11.71 6.02 4.53
N ALA A 357 11.02 6.49 5.57
CA ALA A 357 11.00 5.81 6.86
C ALA A 357 10.11 4.56 6.81
N PHE A 358 10.71 3.43 7.13
CA PHE A 358 10.03 2.16 7.28
C PHE A 358 10.54 1.43 8.53
N GLU A 359 9.71 0.53 9.05
CA GLU A 359 10.11 -0.47 10.04
C GLU A 359 9.76 -1.87 9.52
N GLU A 360 10.25 -2.88 10.23
CA GLU A 360 9.82 -4.26 10.04
C GLU A 360 9.05 -4.77 11.26
N ARG A 361 8.07 -5.64 11.02
CA ARG A 361 7.25 -6.27 12.05
C ARG A 361 6.94 -7.72 11.67
N SER A 362 6.72 -8.55 12.70
CA SER A 362 6.24 -9.91 12.48
C SER A 362 4.87 -9.86 11.78
N PRO A 363 4.66 -10.59 10.68
CA PRO A 363 3.43 -10.51 9.89
C PRO A 363 2.20 -11.02 10.63
N GLY A 364 2.38 -11.85 11.66
CA GLY A 364 1.31 -12.32 12.54
C GLY A 364 1.08 -11.45 13.77
N GLY A 365 1.77 -10.31 13.90
CA GLY A 365 1.66 -9.44 15.07
C GLY A 365 0.43 -8.53 15.06
N GLU A 366 0.04 -8.09 16.25
CA GLU A 366 -1.02 -7.12 16.52
C GLU A 366 -0.40 -5.85 17.08
N PHE A 367 -0.56 -4.73 16.38
CA PHE A 367 0.05 -3.48 16.80
C PHE A 367 -0.98 -2.35 16.74
N ALA A 368 -1.20 -1.66 17.86
CA ALA A 368 -2.19 -0.60 17.96
C ALA A 368 -1.86 0.64 17.10
N GLY A 369 -0.61 0.77 16.66
CA GLY A 369 -0.17 1.82 15.75
C GLY A 369 -0.08 1.42 14.27
N THR A 370 -0.54 0.22 13.88
CA THR A 370 -0.39 -0.31 12.53
C THR A 370 -1.75 -0.65 11.91
N GLY A 371 -2.01 -0.08 10.74
CA GLY A 371 -3.13 -0.36 9.85
C GLY A 371 -2.64 -0.62 8.44
N PHE A 372 -3.44 -0.26 7.44
CA PHE A 372 -3.13 -0.49 6.04
C PHE A 372 -4.05 0.30 5.09
N ARG A 373 -3.64 0.38 3.83
CA ARG A 373 -4.48 0.84 2.71
C ARG A 373 -4.36 -0.13 1.54
N CYS A 374 -5.35 -0.12 0.64
CA CYS A 374 -5.36 -1.03 -0.51
C CYS A 374 -4.95 -0.31 -1.80
N ALA A 375 -4.32 -1.07 -2.69
CA ALA A 375 -4.04 -0.69 -4.07
C ALA A 375 -4.91 -1.50 -5.04
N ARG A 376 -5.14 -0.97 -6.23
CA ARG A 376 -5.95 -1.53 -7.32
C ARG A 376 -5.28 -1.29 -8.67
N ALA A 377 -5.69 -2.06 -9.67
CA ALA A 377 -5.38 -1.75 -11.06
C ALA A 377 -5.90 -0.35 -11.42
N PRO A 378 -5.21 0.38 -12.32
CA PRO A 378 -5.51 1.77 -12.67
C PRO A 378 -6.94 1.97 -13.18
#